data_AF-A0A822BRD4-F1
#
_entry.id   AF-A0A822BRD4-F1
#
_cell.length_a   1.000
_cell.length_b   1.000
_cell.length_c   1.000
_cell.angle_alpha   90.00
_cell.angle_beta   90.00
_cell.angle_gamma   90.00
#
_symmetry.space_group_name_H-M   'P 1'
#
loop_
_entity.id
_entity.type
_entity.pdbx_description
1 polymer ?
#
loop_
_entity_poly.entity_id
_entity_poly.type
_entity_poly.pdbx_seq_one_letter_code
_entity_poly.pdbx_strand_id
1 'polypeptide(L)'
;MNRSEWKFITIGCIACICNGGMRLALAIVLTKLITYFLFACSGEALTKRLRSKIFHTILRQEIGYFDDPNNNTGALCTRLATEASAVQSATGIRIGLILQSFASLGVGIIVAFVFSWQFTLVILGFVPLLIVGGLLKSYLITGFSSKDKKLFEDVGKVTVESIQNIRTVVQLTKEDHFYEKYCSFLEIPYQCLGCILFGAQSVGKTVSMSPNYTKAVHAAEKIFEFLNRKPIMDNSSRDGDEIVSSCQQMLKKWML
;
A
#
# COMPACT_ATOMS: atom_id res chain seq x y z
N MET A 1 40.73 -20.58 -44.09
CA MET A 1 39.38 -19.98 -44.09
C MET A 1 39.50 -18.59 -44.68
N ASN A 2 38.80 -18.32 -45.78
CA ASN A 2 39.05 -17.15 -46.62
C ASN A 2 38.52 -15.87 -45.96
N ARG A 3 39.17 -14.71 -46.18
CA ARG A 3 38.78 -13.42 -45.57
C ARG A 3 37.38 -12.96 -45.99
N SER A 4 36.86 -13.50 -47.10
CA SER A 4 35.51 -13.27 -47.62
C SER A 4 34.41 -14.04 -46.86
N GLU A 5 34.70 -15.21 -46.27
CA GLU A 5 33.71 -16.05 -45.58
C GLU A 5 33.36 -15.54 -44.18
N TRP A 6 34.29 -14.78 -43.57
CA TRP A 6 34.07 -14.14 -42.27
C TRP A 6 32.86 -13.20 -42.25
N LYS A 7 32.54 -12.55 -43.38
CA LYS A 7 31.39 -11.64 -43.49
C LYS A 7 30.07 -12.40 -43.40
N PHE A 8 29.99 -13.60 -43.97
CA PHE A 8 28.76 -14.40 -43.96
C PHE A 8 28.53 -15.03 -42.57
N ILE A 9 29.59 -15.44 -41.88
CA ILE A 9 29.50 -16.00 -40.53
C ILE A 9 29.04 -14.93 -39.53
N THR A 10 29.59 -13.71 -39.58
CA THR A 10 29.18 -12.64 -38.66
C THR A 10 27.75 -12.19 -38.88
N ILE A 11 27.29 -12.10 -40.13
CA ILE A 11 25.89 -11.80 -40.47
C ILE A 11 24.95 -12.92 -39.98
N GLY A 12 25.35 -14.19 -40.12
CA GLY A 12 24.60 -15.34 -39.61
C GLY A 12 24.44 -15.32 -38.09
N CYS A 13 25.51 -15.05 -37.34
CA CYS A 13 25.44 -14.92 -35.88
C CYS A 13 24.52 -13.77 -35.44
N ILE A 14 24.57 -12.62 -36.11
CA ILE A 14 23.68 -11.48 -35.83
C ILE A 14 22.22 -11.86 -36.10
N ALA A 15 21.94 -12.55 -37.21
CA ALA A 15 20.58 -13.00 -37.54
C ALA A 15 20.02 -14.03 -36.54
N CYS A 16 20.85 -14.95 -36.04
CA CYS A 16 20.45 -15.90 -34.99
C CYS A 16 20.15 -15.20 -33.65
N ILE A 17 20.98 -14.22 -33.26
CA ILE A 17 20.77 -13.44 -32.03
C ILE A 17 19.50 -12.59 -32.16
N CYS A 18 19.28 -11.93 -33.29
CA CYS A 18 18.08 -11.13 -33.55
C CYS A 18 16.81 -12.00 -33.54
N ASN A 19 16.79 -13.15 -34.22
CA ASN A 19 15.60 -14.00 -34.24
C ASN A 19 15.31 -14.69 -32.89
N GLY A 20 16.35 -15.14 -32.18
CA GLY A 20 16.21 -15.75 -30.85
C GLY A 20 15.77 -14.74 -29.79
N GLY A 21 16.40 -13.56 -29.77
CA GLY A 21 16.08 -12.49 -28.82
C GLY A 21 14.71 -11.87 -29.06
N MET A 22 14.34 -11.63 -30.33
CA MET A 22 13.07 -10.98 -30.69
C MET A 22 11.86 -11.81 -30.24
N ARG A 23 11.88 -13.14 -30.43
CA ARG A 23 10.77 -14.01 -30.03
C ARG A 23 10.56 -14.05 -28.52
N LEU A 24 11.64 -14.17 -27.76
CA LEU A 24 11.61 -14.11 -26.30
C LEU A 24 11.12 -12.74 -25.81
N ALA A 25 11.62 -11.65 -26.39
CA ALA A 25 11.21 -10.30 -26.03
C ALA A 25 9.72 -10.06 -26.30
N LEU A 26 9.22 -10.42 -27.49
CA LEU A 26 7.79 -10.31 -27.82
C LEU A 26 6.93 -11.16 -26.90
N ALA A 27 7.33 -12.40 -26.61
CA ALA A 27 6.60 -13.29 -25.70
C ALA A 27 6.53 -12.72 -24.28
N ILE A 28 7.64 -12.17 -23.75
CA ILE A 28 7.68 -11.55 -22.43
C ILE A 28 6.76 -10.33 -22.38
N VAL A 29 6.85 -9.42 -23.37
CA VAL A 29 6.03 -8.21 -23.42
C VAL A 29 4.55 -8.55 -23.45
N LEU A 30 4.14 -9.49 -24.32
CA LEU A 30 2.74 -9.93 -24.42
C LEU A 30 2.26 -10.57 -23.10
N THR A 31 3.04 -11.48 -22.53
CA THR A 31 2.67 -12.16 -21.27
C THR A 31 2.54 -11.16 -20.12
N LYS A 32 3.45 -10.18 -20.04
CA LYS A 32 3.37 -9.13 -19.02
C LYS A 32 2.15 -8.25 -19.22
N LEU A 33 1.90 -7.79 -20.45
CA LEU A 33 0.74 -6.94 -20.77
C LEU A 33 -0.56 -7.63 -20.38
N ILE A 34 -0.74 -8.90 -20.76
CA ILE A 34 -1.93 -9.70 -20.41
C ILE A 34 -2.06 -9.84 -18.89
N THR A 35 -0.96 -10.17 -18.20
CA THR A 35 -0.97 -10.34 -16.75
C THR A 35 -1.36 -9.04 -16.03
N TYR A 36 -0.72 -7.91 -16.38
CA TYR A 36 -1.04 -6.61 -15.78
C TYR A 36 -2.49 -6.20 -16.06
N PHE A 37 -2.98 -6.46 -17.27
CA PHE A 37 -4.37 -6.16 -17.64
C PHE A 37 -5.38 -6.97 -16.81
N LEU A 38 -5.18 -8.29 -16.69
CA LEU A 38 -6.07 -9.17 -15.91
C LEU A 38 -6.07 -8.80 -14.42
N PHE A 39 -4.89 -8.53 -13.84
CA PHE A 39 -4.78 -8.08 -12.45
C PHE A 39 -5.37 -6.68 -12.23
N ALA A 40 -5.29 -5.79 -13.21
CA ALA A 40 -5.94 -4.48 -13.15
C ALA A 40 -7.47 -4.60 -13.15
N CYS A 41 -8.05 -5.36 -14.10
CA CYS A 41 -9.49 -5.59 -14.16
C CYS A 41 -10.04 -6.27 -12.90
N SER A 42 -9.34 -7.29 -12.40
CA SER A 42 -9.74 -7.97 -11.16
C SER A 42 -9.67 -7.03 -9.94
N GLY A 43 -8.65 -6.17 -9.87
CA GLY A 43 -8.52 -5.14 -8.85
C GLY A 43 -9.70 -4.16 -8.87
N GLU A 44 -10.07 -3.63 -10.04
CA GLU A 44 -11.21 -2.72 -10.19
C GLU A 44 -12.55 -3.37 -9.84
N ALA A 45 -12.76 -4.63 -10.25
CA ALA A 45 -13.96 -5.38 -9.91
C ALA A 45 -14.08 -5.59 -8.38
N LEU A 46 -12.97 -5.85 -7.70
CA LEU A 46 -12.92 -5.93 -6.24
C LEU A 46 -13.25 -4.58 -5.59
N THR A 47 -12.67 -3.48 -6.09
CA THR A 47 -12.98 -2.12 -5.60
C THR A 47 -14.46 -1.78 -5.72
N LYS A 48 -15.08 -2.12 -6.87
CA LYS A 48 -16.50 -1.90 -7.10
C LYS A 48 -17.36 -2.65 -6.08
N ARG A 49 -17.03 -3.92 -5.81
CA ARG A 49 -17.72 -4.74 -4.80
C ARG A 49 -17.54 -4.20 -3.38
N LEU A 50 -16.32 -3.83 -3.01
CA LEU A 50 -16.02 -3.25 -1.70
C LEU A 50 -16.78 -1.94 -1.48
N ARG A 51 -16.71 -1.00 -2.43
CA ARG A 51 -17.45 0.27 -2.34
C ARG A 51 -18.95 0.06 -2.20
N SER A 52 -19.54 -0.86 -2.96
CA SER A 52 -20.97 -1.17 -2.86
C SER A 52 -21.34 -1.77 -1.49
N LYS A 53 -20.55 -2.73 -0.97
CA LYS A 53 -20.80 -3.32 0.35
C LYS A 53 -20.64 -2.32 1.49
N ILE A 54 -19.59 -1.51 1.46
CA ILE A 54 -19.35 -0.49 2.48
C ILE A 54 -20.47 0.56 2.43
N PHE A 55 -20.84 1.03 1.24
CA PHE A 55 -21.96 1.98 1.10
C PHE A 55 -23.29 1.41 1.63
N HIS A 56 -23.60 0.15 1.31
CA HIS A 56 -24.78 -0.52 1.86
C HIS A 56 -24.72 -0.62 3.39
N THR A 57 -23.55 -0.90 3.96
CA THR A 57 -23.35 -0.96 5.42
C THR A 57 -23.49 0.41 6.08
N ILE A 58 -23.00 1.47 5.44
CA ILE A 58 -23.23 2.86 5.89
C ILE A 58 -24.73 3.15 5.97
N LEU A 59 -25.51 2.77 4.95
CA LEU A 59 -26.96 3.01 4.93
C LEU A 59 -27.76 2.15 5.92
N ARG A 60 -27.21 1.01 6.35
CA ARG A 60 -27.83 0.15 7.37
C ARG A 60 -27.64 0.70 8.78
N GLN A 61 -26.76 1.67 8.95
CA GLN A 61 -26.37 2.18 10.24
C GLN A 61 -27.41 3.13 10.85
N GLU A 62 -27.59 3.08 12.16
CA GLU A 62 -28.54 3.93 12.90
C GLU A 62 -28.16 5.40 12.94
N ILE A 63 -29.13 6.28 13.21
CA ILE A 63 -28.92 7.74 13.18
C ILE A 63 -27.90 8.21 14.22
N GLY A 64 -27.87 7.58 15.40
CA GLY A 64 -26.91 7.90 16.47
C GLY A 64 -25.45 7.63 16.11
N TYR A 65 -25.17 6.82 15.09
CA TYR A 65 -23.81 6.67 14.55
C TYR A 65 -23.34 7.90 13.77
N PHE A 66 -24.28 8.58 13.10
CA PHE A 66 -23.98 9.80 12.32
C PHE A 66 -23.90 11.04 13.21
N ASP A 67 -24.41 10.97 14.44
CA ASP A 67 -24.30 12.04 15.44
C ASP A 67 -22.87 12.16 16.02
N ASP A 68 -22.05 11.11 15.88
CA ASP A 68 -20.63 11.15 16.27
C ASP A 68 -19.85 12.12 15.35
N PRO A 69 -19.12 13.11 15.89
CA PRO A 69 -18.37 14.09 15.09
C PRO A 69 -17.28 13.45 14.21
N ASN A 70 -16.81 12.26 14.60
CA ASN A 70 -15.83 11.47 13.84
C ASN A 70 -16.43 10.76 12.62
N ASN A 71 -17.74 10.60 12.58
CA ASN A 71 -18.49 9.84 11.56
C ASN A 71 -19.38 10.74 10.70
N ASN A 72 -19.00 12.02 10.58
CA ASN A 72 -19.70 12.93 9.67
C ASN A 72 -19.71 12.38 8.23
N THR A 73 -20.77 12.66 7.49
CA THR A 73 -21.01 12.20 6.11
C THR A 73 -19.83 12.48 5.18
N GLY A 74 -19.20 13.65 5.31
CA GLY A 74 -17.98 14.00 4.56
C GLY A 74 -16.79 13.07 4.88
N ALA A 75 -16.54 12.81 6.18
CA ALA A 75 -15.46 11.92 6.62
C ALA A 75 -15.70 10.48 6.16
N LEU A 76 -16.93 9.98 6.20
CA LEU A 76 -17.29 8.65 5.69
C LEU A 76 -17.13 8.54 4.17
N CYS A 77 -17.50 9.57 3.41
CA CYS A 77 -17.28 9.62 1.97
C CYS A 77 -15.78 9.60 1.63
N THR A 78 -14.97 10.37 2.35
CA THR A 78 -13.51 10.35 2.21
C THR A 78 -12.93 8.98 2.56
N ARG A 79 -13.36 8.34 3.66
CA ARG A 79 -12.93 6.98 4.03
C ARG A 79 -13.29 5.98 2.94
N LEU A 80 -14.53 5.99 2.46
CA LEU A 80 -15.01 5.11 1.37
C LEU A 80 -14.17 5.27 0.08
N ALA A 81 -13.82 6.51 -0.28
CA ALA A 81 -13.02 6.80 -1.47
C ALA A 81 -11.55 6.35 -1.30
N THR A 82 -10.94 6.70 -0.17
CA THR A 82 -9.50 6.53 0.09
C THR A 82 -9.13 5.12 0.54
N GLU A 83 -9.85 4.53 1.51
CA GLU A 83 -9.54 3.22 2.07
C GLU A 83 -9.81 2.11 1.03
N ALA A 84 -10.89 2.20 0.25
CA ALA A 84 -11.15 1.25 -0.83
C ALA A 84 -10.09 1.30 -1.94
N SER A 85 -9.57 2.50 -2.26
CA SER A 85 -8.49 2.67 -3.24
C SER A 85 -7.15 2.16 -2.72
N ALA A 86 -6.88 2.35 -1.42
CA ALA A 86 -5.68 1.82 -0.78
C ALA A 86 -5.64 0.28 -0.82
N VAL A 87 -6.77 -0.37 -0.50
CA VAL A 87 -6.90 -1.84 -0.57
C VAL A 87 -6.76 -2.37 -1.99
N GLN A 88 -7.37 -1.71 -2.99
CA GLN A 88 -7.19 -2.06 -4.40
C GLN A 88 -5.72 -2.02 -4.80
N SER A 89 -5.05 -0.91 -4.49
CA SER A 89 -3.66 -0.69 -4.89
C SER A 89 -2.71 -1.73 -4.30
N ALA A 90 -3.05 -2.28 -3.13
CA ALA A 90 -2.32 -3.38 -2.51
C ALA A 90 -2.70 -4.77 -3.05
N THR A 91 -3.96 -4.99 -3.42
CA THR A 91 -4.49 -6.31 -3.79
C THR A 91 -4.41 -6.60 -5.29
N GLY A 92 -4.45 -5.58 -6.15
CA GLY A 92 -4.44 -5.74 -7.62
C GLY A 92 -3.07 -6.17 -8.15
N ILE A 93 -2.34 -5.22 -8.76
CA ILE A 93 -1.07 -5.51 -9.45
C ILE A 93 0.02 -6.05 -8.51
N ARG A 94 -0.01 -5.66 -7.23
CA ARG A 94 1.06 -6.02 -6.29
C ARG A 94 1.04 -7.48 -5.85
N ILE A 95 -0.15 -8.09 -5.68
CA ILE A 95 -0.24 -9.53 -5.43
C ILE A 95 0.34 -10.31 -6.61
N GLY A 96 0.06 -9.86 -7.84
CA GLY A 96 0.67 -10.43 -9.05
C GLY A 96 2.20 -10.36 -9.03
N LEU A 97 2.77 -9.25 -8.57
CA LEU A 97 4.22 -9.10 -8.43
C LEU A 97 4.80 -10.04 -7.37
N ILE A 98 4.13 -10.17 -6.22
CA ILE A 98 4.56 -11.06 -5.12
C ILE A 98 4.53 -12.52 -5.59
N LEU A 99 3.43 -12.96 -6.21
CA LEU A 99 3.30 -14.29 -6.81
C LEU A 99 4.37 -14.55 -7.86
N GLN A 100 4.66 -13.56 -8.71
CA GLN A 100 5.73 -13.67 -9.70
C GLN A 100 7.10 -13.84 -9.03
N SER A 101 7.39 -13.08 -7.97
CA SER A 101 8.65 -13.20 -7.23
C SER A 101 8.81 -14.59 -6.61
N PHE A 102 7.76 -15.12 -5.98
CA PHE A 102 7.79 -16.48 -5.43
C PHE A 102 7.94 -17.55 -6.51
N ALA A 103 7.23 -17.42 -7.64
CA ALA A 103 7.37 -18.34 -8.76
C ALA A 103 8.78 -18.30 -9.36
N SER A 104 9.36 -17.12 -9.54
CA SER A 104 10.72 -16.96 -10.06
C SER A 104 11.77 -17.50 -9.09
N LEU A 105 11.60 -17.30 -7.79
CA LEU A 105 12.46 -17.89 -6.77
C LEU A 105 12.35 -19.41 -6.78
N GLY A 106 11.13 -19.95 -6.85
CA GLY A 106 10.89 -21.39 -6.92
C GLY A 106 11.55 -22.02 -8.15
N VAL A 107 11.29 -21.49 -9.34
CA VAL A 107 11.91 -21.98 -10.60
C VAL A 107 13.43 -21.84 -10.54
N GLY A 108 13.96 -20.73 -10.02
CA GLY A 108 15.40 -20.52 -9.88
C GLY A 108 16.06 -21.55 -8.96
N ILE A 109 15.43 -21.88 -7.83
CA ILE A 109 15.90 -22.91 -6.90
C ILE A 109 15.85 -24.30 -7.56
N ILE A 110 14.76 -24.63 -8.25
CA ILE A 110 14.60 -25.93 -8.94
C ILE A 110 15.70 -26.10 -10.01
N VAL A 111 15.90 -25.10 -10.88
CA VAL A 111 16.94 -25.15 -11.90
C VAL A 111 18.33 -25.26 -11.27
N ALA A 112 18.61 -24.53 -10.19
CA ALA A 112 19.89 -24.60 -9.49
C ALA A 112 20.18 -26.01 -8.93
N PHE A 113 19.18 -26.66 -8.33
CA PHE A 113 19.32 -28.04 -7.84
C PHE A 113 19.53 -29.07 -8.95
N VAL A 114 18.94 -28.86 -10.13
CA VAL A 114 19.12 -29.75 -11.29
C VAL A 114 20.55 -29.72 -11.83
N PHE A 115 21.20 -28.56 -11.85
CA PHE A 115 22.57 -28.44 -12.38
C PHE A 115 23.65 -28.86 -11.38
N SER A 116 23.56 -28.41 -10.12
CA SER A 116 24.59 -28.70 -9.12
C SER A 116 24.08 -28.52 -7.70
N TRP A 117 23.71 -29.63 -7.04
CA TRP A 117 23.15 -29.59 -5.69
C TRP A 117 24.14 -29.07 -4.62
N GLN A 118 25.46 -29.28 -4.79
CA GLN A 118 26.46 -28.88 -3.80
C GLN A 118 26.56 -27.35 -3.66
N PHE A 119 26.56 -26.63 -4.78
CA PHE A 119 26.65 -25.15 -4.79
C PHE A 119 25.35 -24.52 -4.28
N THR A 120 24.20 -25.09 -4.64
CA THR A 120 22.88 -24.60 -4.23
C THR A 120 22.69 -24.69 -2.72
N LEU A 121 23.12 -25.79 -2.06
CA LEU A 121 23.03 -25.92 -0.59
C LEU A 121 23.85 -24.86 0.15
N VAL A 122 25.04 -24.53 -0.35
CA VAL A 122 25.89 -23.48 0.24
C VAL A 122 25.19 -22.12 0.16
N ILE A 123 24.64 -21.76 -1.01
CA ILE A 123 23.88 -20.52 -1.18
C ILE A 123 22.64 -20.50 -0.27
N LEU A 124 21.91 -21.62 -0.20
CA LEU A 124 20.73 -21.74 0.65
C LEU A 124 21.07 -21.50 2.14
N GLY A 125 22.26 -21.92 2.58
CA GLY A 125 22.77 -21.62 3.92
C GLY A 125 22.96 -20.13 4.22
N PHE A 126 23.24 -19.30 3.21
CA PHE A 126 23.35 -17.84 3.36
C PHE A 126 22.00 -17.11 3.28
N VAL A 127 20.96 -17.72 2.70
CA VAL A 127 19.61 -17.14 2.63
C VAL A 127 19.05 -16.70 3.99
N PRO A 128 19.09 -17.50 5.08
CA PRO A 128 18.60 -17.05 6.38
C PRO A 128 19.37 -15.84 6.94
N LEU A 129 20.68 -15.75 6.69
CA LEU A 129 21.49 -14.61 7.10
C LEU A 129 21.07 -13.32 6.36
N LEU A 130 20.75 -13.43 5.07
CA LEU A 130 20.19 -12.33 4.29
C LEU A 130 18.80 -11.90 4.78
N ILE A 131 17.94 -12.85 5.16
CA ILE A 131 16.62 -12.55 5.73
C ILE A 131 16.77 -11.79 7.04
N VAL A 132 17.62 -12.27 7.96
CA VAL A 132 17.87 -11.59 9.25
C VAL A 132 18.42 -10.18 9.03
N GLY A 133 19.41 -10.02 8.15
CA GLY A 133 19.94 -8.70 7.79
C GLY A 133 18.88 -7.78 7.18
N GLY A 134 18.00 -8.32 6.33
CA GLY A 134 16.88 -7.59 5.73
C GLY A 134 15.83 -7.14 6.75
N LEU A 135 15.49 -8.01 7.71
CA LEU A 135 14.55 -7.69 8.79
C LEU A 135 15.12 -6.63 9.73
N LEU A 136 16.38 -6.75 10.12
CA LEU A 136 17.06 -5.75 10.94
C LEU A 136 17.07 -4.39 10.24
N LYS A 137 17.42 -4.37 8.93
CA LYS A 137 17.39 -3.15 8.11
C LYS A 137 15.99 -2.54 8.03
N SER A 138 14.96 -3.36 7.83
CA SER A 138 13.55 -2.91 7.77
C SER A 138 13.09 -2.30 9.11
N TYR A 139 13.46 -2.94 10.23
CA TYR A 139 13.17 -2.45 11.57
C TYR A 139 13.84 -1.10 11.84
N LEU A 140 15.12 -0.97 11.50
CA LEU A 140 15.87 0.29 11.66
C LEU A 140 15.26 1.41 10.82
N ILE A 141 14.98 1.19 9.54
CA ILE A 141 14.37 2.20 8.65
C ILE A 141 13.01 2.66 9.18
N THR A 142 12.19 1.74 9.70
CA THR A 142 10.88 2.07 10.28
C THR A 142 11.04 2.90 11.56
N GLY A 143 12.03 2.56 12.40
CA GLY A 143 12.36 3.33 13.61
C GLY A 143 12.85 4.75 13.32
N PHE A 144 13.71 4.93 12.31
CA PHE A 144 14.16 6.26 11.88
C PHE A 144 13.01 7.09 11.28
N SER A 145 12.16 6.48 10.43
CA SER A 145 11.02 7.19 9.84
C SER A 145 10.06 7.77 10.90
N SER A 146 9.86 7.08 12.03
CA SER A 146 9.03 7.60 13.13
C SER A 146 9.68 8.76 13.87
N LYS A 147 11.02 8.76 14.04
CA LYS A 147 11.76 9.88 14.63
C LYS A 147 11.74 11.10 13.72
N ASP A 148 11.96 10.91 12.43
CA ASP A 148 11.90 11.98 11.42
C ASP A 148 10.53 12.65 11.42
N LYS A 149 9.44 11.86 11.45
CA LYS A 149 8.08 12.39 11.51
C LYS A 149 7.84 13.29 12.73
N LYS A 150 8.29 12.87 13.92
CA LYS A 150 8.14 13.68 15.14
C LYS A 150 8.91 15.00 15.04
N LEU A 151 10.13 14.94 14.51
CA LEU A 151 10.94 16.13 14.32
C LEU A 151 10.26 17.11 13.33
N PHE A 152 9.71 16.61 12.23
CA PHE A 152 8.94 17.42 11.28
C PHE A 152 7.64 17.96 11.88
N GLU A 153 6.99 17.23 12.79
CA GLU A 153 5.80 17.70 13.50
C GLU A 153 6.15 18.86 14.45
N ASP A 154 7.25 18.74 15.21
CA ASP A 154 7.74 19.81 16.09
C ASP A 154 8.14 21.07 15.30
N VAL A 155 8.82 20.90 14.16
CA VAL A 155 9.12 21.99 13.21
C VAL A 155 7.85 22.64 12.72
N GLY A 156 6.91 21.85 12.22
CA GLY A 156 5.64 22.33 11.69
C GLY A 156 4.87 23.11 12.74
N LYS A 157 4.86 22.64 14.00
CA LYS A 157 4.22 23.31 15.11
C LYS A 157 4.84 24.68 15.39
N VAL A 158 6.16 24.76 15.50
CA VAL A 158 6.87 26.03 15.75
C VAL A 158 6.64 27.00 14.60
N THR A 159 6.73 26.54 13.34
CA THR A 159 6.48 27.38 12.16
C THR A 159 5.04 27.91 12.13
N VAL A 160 4.04 27.07 12.41
CA VAL A 160 2.64 27.48 12.44
C VAL A 160 2.40 28.49 13.55
N GLU A 161 2.96 28.28 14.74
CA GLU A 161 2.85 29.22 15.87
C GLU A 161 3.45 30.59 15.54
N SER A 162 4.62 30.62 14.90
CA SER A 162 5.27 31.85 14.45
C SER A 162 4.47 32.59 13.37
N ILE A 163 3.90 31.86 12.40
CA ILE A 163 3.10 32.46 11.31
C ILE A 163 1.77 33.00 11.84
N GLN A 164 1.08 32.25 12.70
CA GLN A 164 -0.17 32.67 13.32
C GLN A 164 -0.01 33.94 14.14
N ASN A 165 1.14 34.10 14.80
CA ASN A 165 1.46 35.26 15.65
C ASN A 165 2.51 36.19 15.03
N ILE A 166 2.53 36.31 13.70
CA ILE A 166 3.57 37.08 12.99
C ILE A 166 3.67 38.53 13.48
N ARG A 167 2.54 39.17 13.80
CA ARG A 167 2.52 40.54 14.32
C ARG A 167 3.29 40.65 15.64
N THR A 168 3.20 39.65 16.52
CA THR A 168 3.91 39.62 17.81
C THR A 168 5.40 39.32 17.61
N VAL A 169 5.76 38.44 16.68
CA VAL A 169 7.16 38.13 16.37
C VAL A 169 7.90 39.36 15.84
N VAL A 170 7.24 40.11 14.93
CA VAL A 170 7.75 41.38 14.38
C VAL A 170 7.83 42.44 15.47
N GLN A 171 6.83 42.56 16.35
CA GLN A 171 6.83 43.53 17.45
C GLN A 171 7.94 43.28 18.48
N LEU A 172 8.30 42.01 18.71
CA LEU A 172 9.40 41.63 19.59
C LEU A 172 10.77 41.66 18.87
N THR A 173 10.80 41.89 17.56
CA THR A 173 12.01 41.85 16.72
C THR A 173 12.81 40.56 16.95
N LYS A 174 12.11 39.41 17.02
CA LYS A 174 12.69 38.07 17.29
C LYS A 174 12.66 37.13 16.09
N GLU A 175 12.58 37.68 14.88
CA GLU A 175 12.52 36.93 13.62
C GLU A 175 13.72 35.99 13.46
N ASP A 176 14.93 36.49 13.73
CA ASP A 176 16.17 35.71 13.64
C ASP A 176 16.19 34.50 14.58
N HIS A 177 15.62 34.64 15.78
CA HIS A 177 15.56 33.55 16.74
C HIS A 177 14.67 32.39 16.27
N PHE A 178 13.53 32.71 15.65
CA PHE A 178 12.65 31.69 15.08
C PHE A 178 13.24 31.09 13.80
N TYR A 179 13.96 31.88 13.00
CA TYR A 179 14.68 31.40 11.82
C TYR A 179 15.79 30.40 12.19
N GLU A 180 16.63 30.74 13.18
CA GLU A 180 17.71 29.86 13.64
C GLU A 180 17.15 28.57 14.25
N LYS A 181 16.08 28.68 15.04
CA LYS A 181 15.37 27.52 15.59
C LYS A 181 14.83 26.61 14.48
N TYR A 182 14.26 27.16 13.41
CA TYR A 182 13.82 26.38 12.24
C TYR A 182 14.99 25.68 11.52
N CYS A 183 16.10 26.39 11.29
CA CYS A 183 17.31 25.82 10.68
C CYS A 183 17.89 24.66 11.50
N SER A 184 17.97 24.81 12.83
CA SER A 184 18.50 23.78 13.74
C SER A 184 17.69 22.48 13.70
N PHE A 185 16.37 22.58 13.51
CA PHE A 185 15.52 21.40 13.40
C PHE A 185 15.54 20.77 12.00
N LEU A 186 15.80 21.55 10.94
CA LEU A 186 16.01 21.01 9.59
C LEU A 186 17.36 20.30 9.45
N GLU A 187 18.26 20.47 10.42
CA GLU A 187 19.62 19.96 10.34
C GLU A 187 19.71 18.42 10.32
N ILE A 188 19.08 17.82 11.31
CA ILE A 188 19.03 16.38 11.52
C ILE A 188 18.38 15.61 10.34
N PRO A 189 17.24 16.04 9.77
CA PRO A 189 16.61 15.33 8.66
C PRO A 189 17.41 15.47 7.36
N TYR A 190 18.12 16.57 7.11
CA TYR A 190 18.94 16.68 5.89
C TYR A 190 20.09 15.67 5.91
N GLN A 191 20.74 15.46 7.06
CA GLN A 191 21.85 14.50 7.20
C GLN A 191 21.37 13.05 7.02
N CYS A 192 20.21 12.72 7.60
CA CYS A 192 19.61 11.40 7.47
C CYS A 192 19.17 11.11 6.03
N LEU A 193 18.57 12.09 5.35
CA LEU A 193 18.12 11.95 3.96
C LEU A 193 19.32 11.72 3.02
N GLY A 194 20.45 12.41 3.27
CA GLY A 194 21.72 12.14 2.59
C GLY A 194 22.19 10.68 2.78
N CYS A 195 22.23 10.18 4.02
CA CYS A 195 22.64 8.81 4.31
C CYS A 195 21.71 7.75 3.67
N ILE A 196 20.40 8.01 3.66
CA ILE A 196 19.41 7.13 3.04
C ILE A 196 19.57 7.14 1.51
N LEU A 197 19.79 8.29 0.88
CA LEU A 197 19.99 8.40 -0.57
C LEU A 197 21.24 7.63 -1.04
N PHE A 198 22.35 7.72 -0.32
CA PHE A 198 23.57 6.96 -0.64
C PHE A 198 23.43 5.46 -0.34
N GLY A 199 22.68 5.08 0.70
CA GLY A 199 22.46 3.67 1.08
C GLY A 199 21.35 2.93 0.30
N ALA A 200 20.54 3.63 -0.50
CA ALA A 200 19.32 3.09 -1.14
C ALA A 200 19.49 2.62 -2.60
N GLN A 201 20.63 2.86 -3.26
CA GLN A 201 20.77 2.53 -4.69
C GLN A 201 20.62 1.03 -5.02
N SER A 202 20.82 0.14 -4.04
CA SER A 202 20.82 -1.31 -4.26
C SER A 202 19.54 -2.04 -3.80
N VAL A 203 18.65 -1.43 -3.01
CA VAL A 203 17.42 -2.10 -2.54
C VAL A 203 16.20 -1.67 -3.35
N GLY A 204 16.23 -2.03 -4.63
CA GLY A 204 15.21 -1.69 -5.62
C GLY A 204 13.87 -2.40 -5.40
N LYS A 205 12.78 -1.64 -5.59
CA LYS A 205 11.37 -2.05 -5.75
C LYS A 205 10.67 -2.82 -4.63
N THR A 206 11.35 -3.43 -3.67
CA THR A 206 10.69 -4.14 -2.53
C THR A 206 10.52 -3.25 -1.30
N VAL A 207 11.50 -2.39 -0.98
CA VAL A 207 11.40 -1.46 0.16
C VAL A 207 10.41 -0.32 -0.10
N SER A 208 10.28 0.14 -1.36
CA SER A 208 9.27 1.15 -1.73
C SER A 208 7.83 0.65 -1.65
N MET A 209 7.62 -0.66 -1.48
CA MET A 209 6.29 -1.28 -1.34
C MET A 209 5.81 -1.38 0.12
N SER A 210 6.74 -1.45 1.09
CA SER A 210 6.44 -1.59 2.52
C SER A 210 5.43 -0.55 3.04
N PRO A 211 5.65 0.78 2.88
CA PRO A 211 4.78 1.77 3.51
C PRO A 211 3.35 1.76 2.95
N ASN A 212 3.19 1.43 1.66
CA ASN A 212 1.88 1.38 1.03
C ASN A 212 1.14 0.07 1.34
N TYR A 213 1.85 -1.04 1.56
CA TYR A 213 1.25 -2.29 1.98
C TYR A 213 0.74 -2.20 3.43
N THR A 214 1.55 -1.66 4.35
CA THR A 214 1.14 -1.47 5.76
C THR A 214 -0.08 -0.56 5.89
N LYS A 215 -0.13 0.54 5.12
CA LYS A 215 -1.31 1.43 5.05
C LYS A 215 -2.55 0.72 4.52
N ALA A 216 -2.40 -0.10 3.48
CA ALA A 216 -3.52 -0.85 2.92
C ALA A 216 -4.04 -1.94 3.86
N VAL A 217 -3.16 -2.59 4.63
CA VAL A 217 -3.57 -3.56 5.66
C VAL A 217 -4.37 -2.88 6.77
N HIS A 218 -3.91 -1.74 7.28
CA HIS A 218 -4.66 -0.97 8.29
C HIS A 218 -6.01 -0.47 7.74
N ALA A 219 -6.05 -0.03 6.47
CA ALA A 219 -7.30 0.36 5.82
C ALA A 219 -8.26 -0.83 5.65
N ALA A 220 -7.74 -2.02 5.30
CA ALA A 220 -8.53 -3.23 5.19
C ALA A 220 -9.12 -3.64 6.55
N GLU A 221 -8.32 -3.58 7.61
CA GLU A 221 -8.75 -3.90 8.98
C GLU A 221 -9.93 -3.02 9.41
N LYS A 222 -9.82 -1.70 9.20
CA LYS A 222 -10.93 -0.76 9.46
C LYS A 222 -12.17 -1.06 8.63
N ILE A 223 -12.01 -1.39 7.34
CA ILE A 223 -13.12 -1.78 6.47
C ILE A 223 -13.78 -3.06 6.99
N PHE A 224 -13.01 -4.06 7.41
CA PHE A 224 -13.55 -5.31 7.95
C PHE A 224 -14.25 -5.11 9.30
N GLU A 225 -13.67 -4.31 10.19
CA GLU A 225 -14.30 -3.92 11.45
C GLU A 225 -15.63 -3.22 11.19
N PHE A 226 -15.64 -2.26 10.24
CA PHE A 226 -16.85 -1.54 9.85
C PHE A 226 -17.91 -2.45 9.23
N LEU A 227 -17.51 -3.39 8.35
CA LEU A 227 -18.43 -4.36 7.74
C LEU A 227 -19.02 -5.35 8.74
N ASN A 228 -18.30 -5.66 9.82
CA ASN A 228 -18.75 -6.59 10.85
C ASN A 228 -19.56 -5.91 11.97
N ARG A 229 -19.57 -4.57 12.01
CA ARG A 229 -20.35 -3.81 12.98
C ARG A 229 -21.85 -3.98 12.69
N LYS A 230 -22.59 -4.45 13.69
CA LYS A 230 -24.06 -4.51 13.64
C LYS A 230 -24.64 -3.26 14.30
N PRO A 231 -25.62 -2.57 13.68
CA PRO A 231 -26.33 -1.47 14.33
C PRO A 231 -27.19 -1.99 15.48
N ILE A 232 -27.49 -1.13 16.46
CA ILE A 232 -28.41 -1.47 17.56
C ILE A 232 -29.83 -1.58 16.99
N MET A 233 -30.18 -0.66 16.09
CA MET A 233 -31.43 -0.69 15.31
C MET A 233 -31.14 -1.08 13.86
N ASP A 234 -31.46 -2.32 13.48
CA ASP A 234 -31.24 -2.84 12.13
C ASP A 234 -32.46 -2.60 11.21
N ASN A 235 -32.31 -1.71 10.23
CA ASN A 235 -33.37 -1.42 9.25
C ASN A 235 -33.58 -2.53 8.21
N SER A 236 -32.65 -3.48 8.11
CA SER A 236 -32.70 -4.58 7.14
C SER A 236 -33.19 -5.88 7.75
N SER A 237 -33.36 -5.95 9.08
CA SER A 237 -33.95 -7.10 9.75
C SER A 237 -35.45 -7.14 9.51
N ARG A 238 -35.97 -8.30 9.10
CA ARG A 238 -37.42 -8.57 9.03
C ARG A 238 -37.94 -9.26 10.31
N ASP A 239 -37.07 -9.48 11.29
CA ASP A 239 -37.43 -10.10 12.56
C ASP A 239 -38.03 -9.03 13.48
N GLY A 240 -39.35 -9.03 13.57
CA GLY A 240 -40.15 -8.21 14.46
C GLY A 240 -41.64 -8.46 14.24
N ASP A 241 -42.43 -8.38 15.31
CA ASP A 241 -43.89 -8.39 15.15
C ASP A 241 -44.28 -7.16 14.31
N GLU A 242 -44.99 -7.37 13.20
CA GLU A 242 -45.48 -6.26 12.40
C GLU A 242 -46.31 -5.34 13.30
N ILE A 243 -45.90 -4.07 13.42
CA ILE A 243 -46.51 -3.07 14.29
C ILE A 243 -48.03 -2.99 14.03
N VAL A 244 -48.45 -3.24 12.79
CA VAL A 244 -49.86 -3.31 12.36
C VAL A 244 -50.61 -4.46 13.03
N SER A 245 -50.00 -5.64 13.11
CA SER A 245 -50.59 -6.83 13.76
C SER A 245 -50.67 -6.67 15.27
N SER A 246 -49.64 -6.10 15.89
CA SER A 246 -49.59 -5.83 17.33
C SER A 246 -50.60 -4.75 17.74
N CYS A 247 -50.71 -3.68 16.94
CA CYS A 247 -51.69 -2.62 17.17
C CYS A 247 -53.14 -3.11 16.97
N GLN A 248 -53.40 -3.97 15.98
CA GLN A 248 -54.71 -4.64 15.84
C GLN A 248 -55.04 -5.59 16.99
N GLN A 249 -54.06 -6.32 17.52
CA GLN A 249 -54.26 -7.16 18.71
C GLN A 249 -54.56 -6.31 19.95
N MET A 250 -53.86 -5.19 20.15
CA MET A 250 -54.16 -4.27 21.24
C MET A 250 -55.54 -3.63 21.11
N LEU A 251 -55.95 -3.21 19.89
CA LEU A 251 -57.29 -2.70 19.61
C LEU A 251 -58.38 -3.74 19.88
N LYS A 252 -58.17 -5.00 19.50
CA LYS A 252 -59.09 -6.10 19.83
C LYS A 252 -59.18 -6.36 21.33
N LYS A 253 -58.07 -6.22 22.07
CA LYS A 253 -58.02 -6.40 23.52
C LYS A 253 -58.65 -5.23 24.29
N TRP A 254 -58.72 -4.03 23.69
CA TRP A 254 -59.41 -2.87 24.23
C TRP A 254 -60.92 -2.82 23.89
N MET A 255 -61.36 -3.53 22.85
CA MET A 255 -62.78 -3.60 22.44
C MET A 255 -63.57 -4.73 23.13
N LEU A 256 -62.91 -5.59 23.92
CA LEU A 256 -63.52 -6.62 24.78
C LEU A 256 -63.48 -6.17 26.24
#